data_AF-A0A3N5WK59-F1
#
_entry.id   AF-A0A3N5WK59-F1
#
_cell.length_a   1.000
_cell.length_b   1.000
_cell.length_c   1.000
_cell.angle_alpha   90.00
_cell.angle_beta   90.00
_cell.angle_gamma   90.00
#
_symmetry.space_group_name_H-M   'P 1'
#
loop_
_entity.id
_entity.type
_entity.pdbx_description
1 polymer ?
#
loop_
_entity_poly.entity_id
_entity_poly.type
_entity_poly.pdbx_seq_one_letter_code
_entity_poly.pdbx_strand_id
1 'polypeptide(L)' 'MIPTCKETSVLLSQGQDRRLKPSESLRLRLHLLICRRCRSFSQQLEFLRAAVRRYRDHG' A
#
# COMPACT_ATOMS: atom_id res chain seq x y z
N MET A 1 -2.92 -1.12 -17.77
CA MET A 1 -2.35 0.23 -17.60
C MET A 1 -1.68 0.32 -16.23
N ILE A 2 -0.42 0.75 -16.18
CA ILE A 2 0.35 0.89 -14.93
C ILE A 2 -0.16 2.17 -14.23
N PRO A 3 -0.53 2.12 -12.94
CA PRO A 3 -1.02 3.30 -12.23
C PRO A 3 0.09 4.34 -12.08
N THR A 4 -0.27 5.62 -12.07
CA THR A 4 0.67 6.71 -11.78
C THR A 4 1.08 6.73 -10.31
N CYS A 5 2.13 7.48 -9.94
CA CYS A 5 2.53 7.67 -8.54
C CYS A 5 1.36 8.20 -7.68
N LYS A 6 0.53 9.09 -8.25
CA LYS A 6 -0.65 9.66 -7.58
C LYS A 6 -1.73 8.60 -7.35
N GLU A 7 -2.08 7.83 -8.38
CA GLU A 7 -3.03 6.72 -8.25
C GLU A 7 -2.53 5.66 -7.27
N THR A 8 -1.22 5.35 -7.30
CA THR A 8 -0.61 4.41 -6.34
C THR A 8 -0.79 4.90 -4.91
N SER A 9 -0.57 6.19 -4.64
CA SER A 9 -0.78 6.77 -3.31
C SER A 9 -2.25 6.73 -2.89
N VAL A 10 -3.18 6.97 -3.83
CA VAL A 10 -4.62 6.88 -3.59
C VAL A 10 -5.03 5.43 -3.31
N LEU A 11 -4.55 4.46 -4.09
CA LEU A 11 -4.80 3.04 -3.89
C LEU A 11 -4.18 2.54 -2.57
N LEU A 12 -3.00 3.03 -2.19
CA LEU A 12 -2.40 2.72 -0.89
C LEU A 12 -3.26 3.22 0.26
N SER A 13 -3.73 4.47 0.19
CA SER A 13 -4.61 5.06 1.21
C SER A 13 -5.96 4.34 1.28
N GLN A 14 -6.59 4.12 0.13
CA GLN A 14 -7.81 3.31 0.06
C GLN A 14 -7.56 1.89 0.55
N GLY A 15 -6.38 1.34 0.32
CA GLY A 15 -6.03 0.03 0.82
C GLY A 15 -5.97 -0.03 2.33
N GLN A 16 -5.70 1.08 3.03
CA GLN A 16 -5.77 1.16 4.49
C GLN A 16 -7.22 1.10 5.01
N ASP A 17 -8.12 1.81 4.33
CA ASP A 17 -9.53 1.96 4.71
C ASP A 17 -10.39 0.77 4.29
N ARG A 18 -10.19 0.28 3.05
CA ARG A 18 -10.91 -0.83 2.42
C ARG A 18 -9.96 -1.91 1.89
N ARG A 19 -10.44 -3.16 1.85
CA ARG A 19 -9.72 -4.24 1.16
C ARG A 19 -9.60 -3.90 -0.33
N LEU A 20 -8.38 -3.71 -0.82
CA LEU A 20 -8.12 -3.54 -2.25
C LEU A 20 -8.56 -4.80 -3.03
N LYS A 21 -9.08 -4.59 -4.24
CA LYS A 21 -9.31 -5.69 -5.17
C LYS A 21 -7.97 -6.33 -5.55
N PRO A 22 -7.92 -7.66 -5.76
CA PRO A 22 -6.67 -8.34 -6.13
C PRO A 22 -6.04 -7.80 -7.43
N SER A 23 -6.87 -7.34 -8.37
CA SER A 23 -6.42 -6.68 -9.61
C SER A 23 -5.80 -5.30 -9.40
N GLU A 24 -6.14 -4.58 -8.33
CA GLU A 24 -5.48 -3.32 -7.97
C GLU A 24 -4.19 -3.56 -7.20
N SER A 25 -4.17 -4.57 -6.32
CA SER A 25 -2.96 -4.99 -5.62
C SER A 25 -1.86 -5.43 -6.59
N LEU A 26 -2.21 -6.16 -7.66
CA LEU A 26 -1.26 -6.56 -8.70
C LEU A 26 -0.69 -5.34 -9.45
N ARG A 27 -1.54 -4.42 -9.87
CA ARG A 27 -1.14 -3.17 -10.54
C ARG A 27 -0.23 -2.31 -9.66
N LEU A 28 -0.53 -2.23 -8.37
CA LEU A 28 0.28 -1.55 -7.38
C LEU A 28 1.67 -2.18 -7.30
N ARG A 29 1.76 -3.51 -7.13
CA ARG A 29 3.04 -4.23 -7.08
C ARG A 29 3.89 -3.99 -8.34
N LEU A 30 3.29 -4.01 -9.52
CA LEU A 30 3.98 -3.70 -10.77
C LEU A 30 4.58 -2.28 -10.76
N HIS A 31 3.83 -1.26 -10.32
CA HIS A 31 4.36 0.10 -10.21
C HIS A 31 5.49 0.20 -9.17
N LEU A 32 5.36 -0.47 -8.03
CA LEU A 32 6.39 -0.47 -6.96
C LEU A 32 7.71 -1.15 -7.39
N LEU A 33 7.68 -2.04 -8.38
CA LEU A 33 8.90 -2.63 -8.96
C LEU A 33 9.68 -1.61 -9.80
N ILE A 34 8.98 -0.66 -10.44
CA ILE A 34 9.56 0.34 -11.33
C ILE A 34 9.92 1.61 -10.54
N CYS A 35 9.06 2.01 -9.59
CA CYS A 35 9.19 3.22 -8.80
C CYS A 35 9.64 2.92 -7.36
N ARG A 36 10.93 3.15 -7.09
CA ARG A 36 11.51 3.00 -5.74
C ARG A 36 10.90 3.96 -4.71
N ARG A 37 10.48 5.16 -5.12
CA ARG A 37 9.89 6.17 -4.21
C ARG A 37 8.56 5.66 -3.62
N CYS A 38 7.68 5.17 -4.48
CA CYS A 38 6.41 4.56 -4.05
C CYS A 38 6.66 3.28 -3.25
N ARG A 39 7.69 2.49 -3.59
CA ARG A 39 8.09 1.29 -2.82
C ARG A 39 8.49 1.61 -1.38
N SER A 40 9.26 2.67 -1.15
CA SER A 40 9.62 3.10 0.20
C SER A 40 8.39 3.56 0.98
N PHE A 41 7.51 4.35 0.35
CA PHE A 41 6.27 4.82 0.96
C PHE A 41 5.33 3.66 1.34
N SER A 42 5.18 2.67 0.47
CA SER A 42 4.38 1.47 0.76
C SER A 42 4.92 0.69 1.96
N GLN A 43 6.24 0.58 2.11
CA GLN A 43 6.85 -0.09 3.26
C GLN A 43 6.63 0.69 4.57
N GLN A 44 6.70 2.02 4.53
CA GLN A 44 6.38 2.84 5.71
C GLN A 44 4.93 2.66 6.15
N LEU A 45 3.99 2.62 5.20
CA LEU A 45 2.58 2.35 5.49
C LEU A 45 2.37 0.95 6.05
N GLU A 46 3.00 -0.08 5.49
CA GLU A 46 2.92 -1.46 5.98
C GLU A 46 3.50 -1.58 7.40
N PHE A 47 4.60 -0.89 7.69
CA PHE A 47 5.18 -0.82 9.04
C PHE A 47 4.21 -0.21 10.04
N LEU A 48 3.61 0.94 9.70
CA LEU A 48 2.59 1.58 10.53
C LEU A 48 1.41 0.63 10.77
N ARG A 49 1.00 -0.07 9.72
CA ARG A 49 -0.10 -1.03 9.76
C ARG A 49 0.19 -2.23 10.66
N ALA A 50 1.41 -2.76 10.59
CA ALA A 50 1.87 -3.86 11.44
C ALA A 50 1.94 -3.42 12.91
N ALA A 51 2.44 -2.21 13.18
CA ALA A 51 2.45 -1.63 14.52
C ALA A 51 1.03 -1.46 15.08
N VAL A 52 0.09 -0.91 14.31
CA VAL A 52 -1.33 -0.79 14.71
C VAL A 52 -1.96 -2.16 14.96
N ARG A 53 -1.70 -3.15 14.10
CA ARG A 53 -2.21 -4.52 14.28
C ARG A 53 -1.69 -5.14 15.57
N ARG A 54 -0.40 -4.99 15.85
CA ARG A 54 0.24 -5.47 17.09
C ARG A 54 -0.32 -4.77 18.32
N TYR A 55 -0.58 -3.47 18.24
CA TYR A 55 -1.22 -2.71 19.32
C TYR A 55 -2.64 -3.19 19.62
N ARG A 56 -3.42 -3.54 18.58
CA ARG A 56 -4.78 -4.07 18.75
C ARG A 56 -4.83 -5.51 19.26
N ASP A 57 -3.76 -6.27 19.08
CA ASP A 57 -3.63 -7.66 19.56
C ASP A 57 -3.13 -7.74 21.01
N HIS A 58 -2.45 -6.69 21.50
CA HIS A 58 -1.99 -6.55 22.89
C HIS A 58 -2.92 -5.71 23.78
N GLY A 59 -4.18 -5.50 23.38
CA GLY A 59 -5.20 -4.76 24.12
C GLY A 59 -6.38 -5.64 24.53
#